data_AF-A0A0R1VK45-F1
#
_entry.id   AF-A0A0R1VK45-F1
#
_cell.length_a   1.000
_cell.length_b   1.000
_cell.length_c   1.000
_cell.angle_alpha   90.00
_cell.angle_beta   90.00
_cell.angle_gamma   90.00
#
_symmetry.space_group_name_H-M   'P 1'
#
loop_
_entity.id
_entity.type
_entity.pdbx_description
1 polymer ?
#
loop_
_entity_poly.entity_id
_entity_poly.type
_entity_poly.pdbx_seq_one_letter_code
_entity_poly.pdbx_strand_id
1 'polypeptide(L)'
;MDKLFEHTSIPKAYFTLAMPVVLSMVVTLVYNMVDTFFVSQTQNPNLVAGVSQSAPIFTFLIALGDIFGLGGSSVISRLFGEKQDQLGRNVSGYAFYGSILCGIIVTIIMLVFKTPILHLLGATSATWQYANEYYTVLVSGATFIVFGLAPTNILRTEGLALESMKASMIGTILNIILNPIFIFPLGLGAAGSATATVISQIISDGFLIYYTHTKSTRLTTSIKETKISRHLQWELFAIGIPASVTNIMSTFAIALTNHYLIPYGADSVAAMGIALKISTIINMVFVGFAFGAQPLIGYTYGAKDAKRFNQIMKFDLQVVCGFSIIMTVLMFILAPTLMKGFLHDPRVISEGAGMIRWLVLSSTFAGIMLVFTTMFQSMGKAFPAFLLSVSRQGLIFFIVIVITSQLFGYTGVIVAQPIADVLTAGLGILLFLIYRPRFK
;
A
#
# COMPACT_ATOMS: atom_id res chain seq x y z
N MET A 1 9.29 -16.89 -17.45
CA MET A 1 9.57 -16.96 -16.01
C MET A 1 11.00 -17.47 -15.71
N ASP A 2 11.32 -18.76 -15.85
CA ASP A 2 12.57 -19.34 -15.32
C ASP A 2 13.87 -18.63 -15.77
N LYS A 3 13.97 -18.20 -17.03
CA LYS A 3 15.11 -17.40 -17.53
C LYS A 3 15.34 -16.10 -16.71
N LEU A 4 14.26 -15.43 -16.33
CA LEU A 4 14.32 -14.20 -15.52
C LEU A 4 14.71 -14.50 -14.07
N PHE A 5 14.15 -15.57 -13.50
CA PHE A 5 14.28 -15.89 -12.08
C PHE A 5 15.54 -16.68 -11.75
N GLU A 6 16.10 -17.49 -12.66
CA GLU A 6 17.25 -18.38 -12.41
C GLU A 6 18.54 -17.95 -13.11
N HIS A 7 18.46 -17.42 -14.34
CA HIS A 7 19.66 -17.19 -15.18
C HIS A 7 20.03 -15.72 -15.35
N THR A 8 19.09 -14.81 -15.17
CA THR A 8 19.34 -13.37 -15.31
C THR A 8 20.14 -12.84 -14.12
N SER A 9 21.00 -11.84 -14.33
CA SER A 9 21.73 -11.20 -13.23
C SER A 9 20.77 -10.54 -12.25
N ILE A 10 21.11 -10.54 -10.95
CA ILE A 10 20.25 -10.01 -9.88
C ILE A 10 19.80 -8.56 -10.16
N PRO A 11 20.67 -7.61 -10.54
CA PRO A 11 20.22 -6.23 -10.78
C PRO A 11 19.21 -6.15 -11.92
N LYS A 12 19.42 -6.90 -13.00
CA LYS A 12 18.53 -6.89 -14.15
C LYS A 12 17.18 -7.53 -13.81
N ALA A 13 17.18 -8.69 -13.12
CA ALA A 13 15.95 -9.35 -12.67
C ALA A 13 15.16 -8.45 -11.70
N TYR A 14 15.85 -7.85 -10.73
CA TYR A 14 15.26 -6.93 -9.76
C TYR A 14 14.59 -5.74 -10.44
N PHE A 15 15.31 -4.97 -11.27
CA PHE A 15 14.72 -3.78 -11.90
C PHE A 15 13.66 -4.12 -12.94
N THR A 16 13.72 -5.28 -13.60
CA THR A 16 12.65 -5.74 -14.50
C THR A 16 11.33 -5.95 -13.76
N LEU A 17 11.37 -6.39 -12.50
CA LEU A 17 10.19 -6.60 -11.67
C LEU A 17 9.80 -5.35 -10.86
N ALA A 18 10.77 -4.63 -10.31
CA ALA A 18 10.54 -3.53 -9.38
C ALA A 18 10.22 -2.20 -10.07
N MET A 19 10.87 -1.85 -11.18
CA MET A 19 10.59 -0.57 -11.85
C MET A 19 9.13 -0.43 -12.29
N PRO A 20 8.48 -1.47 -12.86
CA PRO A 20 7.06 -1.38 -13.18
C PRO A 20 6.19 -1.09 -11.96
N VAL A 21 6.50 -1.70 -10.80
CA VAL A 21 5.74 -1.48 -9.57
C VAL A 21 5.98 -0.07 -9.03
N VAL A 22 7.23 0.42 -9.04
CA VAL A 22 7.56 1.81 -8.65
C VAL A 22 6.80 2.81 -9.53
N LEU A 23 6.78 2.59 -10.85
CA LEU A 23 6.04 3.45 -11.78
C LEU A 23 4.53 3.40 -11.49
N SER A 24 3.96 2.22 -11.23
CA SER A 24 2.55 2.12 -10.79
C SER A 24 2.29 2.94 -9.53
N MET A 25 3.14 2.83 -8.50
CA MET A 25 2.96 3.58 -7.25
C MET A 25 3.05 5.10 -7.45
N VAL A 26 3.98 5.57 -8.28
CA VAL A 26 4.11 7.00 -8.62
C VAL A 26 2.90 7.50 -9.42
N VAL A 27 2.38 6.69 -10.34
CA VAL A 27 1.18 7.03 -11.12
C VAL A 27 -0.06 7.09 -10.22
N THR A 28 -0.19 6.17 -9.25
CA THR A 28 -1.24 6.21 -8.22
C THR A 28 -1.17 7.49 -7.38
N LEU A 29 0.03 7.97 -7.04
CA LEU A 29 0.21 9.25 -6.35
C LEU A 29 -0.35 10.41 -7.19
N VAL A 30 0.02 10.50 -8.47
CA VAL A 30 -0.45 11.56 -9.38
C VAL A 30 -1.98 11.51 -9.47
N TYR A 31 -2.57 10.32 -9.56
CA TYR A 31 -4.01 10.16 -9.55
C TYR A 31 -4.68 10.70 -8.28
N ASN A 32 -4.18 10.36 -7.09
CA ASN A 32 -4.74 10.87 -5.83
C ASN A 32 -4.70 12.40 -5.77
N MET A 33 -3.63 13.01 -6.30
CA MET A 33 -3.50 14.48 -6.37
C MET A 33 -4.52 15.08 -7.36
N VAL A 34 -4.69 14.46 -8.52
CA VAL A 34 -5.62 14.92 -9.55
C VAL A 34 -7.08 14.79 -9.09
N ASP A 35 -7.45 13.68 -8.45
CA ASP A 35 -8.80 13.47 -7.90
C ASP A 35 -9.12 14.55 -6.84
N THR A 36 -8.19 14.77 -5.91
CA THR A 36 -8.32 15.84 -4.90
C THR A 36 -8.44 17.22 -5.55
N PHE A 37 -7.66 17.49 -6.60
CA PHE A 37 -7.71 18.76 -7.33
C PHE A 37 -9.07 19.01 -7.97
N PHE A 38 -9.62 18.04 -8.71
CA PHE A 38 -10.93 18.22 -9.35
C PHE A 38 -12.08 18.32 -8.35
N VAL A 39 -12.04 17.53 -7.28
CA VAL A 39 -13.00 17.62 -6.18
C VAL A 39 -12.93 19.01 -5.53
N SER A 40 -11.74 19.57 -5.31
CA SER A 40 -11.57 20.91 -4.75
C SER A 40 -12.05 22.04 -5.68
N GLN A 41 -11.96 21.86 -6.99
CA GLN A 41 -12.44 22.83 -7.99
C GLN A 41 -13.96 22.96 -8.05
N THR A 42 -14.72 22.07 -7.40
CA THR A 42 -16.17 22.21 -7.27
C THR A 42 -16.59 23.44 -6.45
N GLN A 43 -15.66 24.10 -5.76
CA GLN A 43 -15.91 25.26 -4.88
C GLN A 43 -16.99 25.00 -3.81
N ASN A 44 -17.23 23.72 -3.49
CA ASN A 44 -18.22 23.29 -2.50
C ASN A 44 -17.51 22.60 -1.32
N PRO A 45 -17.28 23.30 -0.20
CA PRO A 45 -16.57 22.75 0.95
C PRO A 45 -17.24 21.50 1.54
N ASN A 46 -18.58 21.42 1.50
CA ASN A 46 -19.33 20.27 2.02
C ASN A 46 -19.11 19.02 1.15
N LEU A 47 -18.96 19.20 -0.16
CA LEU A 47 -18.64 18.13 -1.10
C LEU A 47 -17.23 17.59 -0.85
N VAL A 48 -16.24 18.47 -0.77
CA VAL A 48 -14.84 18.11 -0.49
C VAL A 48 -14.72 17.37 0.85
N ALA A 49 -15.41 17.87 1.87
CA ALA A 49 -15.46 17.24 3.19
C ALA A 49 -16.12 15.85 3.13
N GLY A 50 -17.26 15.71 2.44
CA GLY A 50 -17.96 14.42 2.30
C GLY A 50 -17.14 13.35 1.57
N VAL A 51 -16.41 13.73 0.52
CA VAL A 51 -15.47 12.83 -0.18
C VAL A 51 -14.31 12.43 0.73
N SER A 52 -13.69 13.41 1.42
CA SER A 52 -12.55 13.16 2.32
C SER A 52 -12.92 12.26 3.50
N GLN A 53 -14.14 12.41 4.05
CA GLN A 53 -14.68 11.54 5.11
C GLN A 53 -14.80 10.08 4.65
N SER A 54 -14.96 9.83 3.35
CA SER A 54 -15.10 8.49 2.78
C SER A 54 -13.76 7.83 2.40
N ALA A 55 -12.65 8.57 2.43
CA ALA A 55 -11.32 8.04 2.08
C ALA A 55 -10.86 6.80 2.88
N PRO A 56 -11.18 6.66 4.19
CA PRO A 56 -10.84 5.44 4.95
C PRO A 56 -11.47 4.17 4.38
N ILE A 57 -12.64 4.27 3.73
CA ILE A 57 -13.32 3.11 3.12
C ILE A 57 -12.50 2.58 1.96
N PHE A 58 -12.00 3.47 1.09
CA PHE A 58 -11.17 3.05 -0.03
C PHE A 58 -9.90 2.33 0.45
N THR A 59 -9.25 2.88 1.48
CA THR A 59 -8.07 2.25 2.11
C THR A 59 -8.41 0.87 2.72
N PHE A 60 -9.58 0.75 3.34
CA PHE A 60 -10.06 -0.52 3.87
C PHE A 60 -10.31 -1.57 2.76
N LEU A 61 -10.89 -1.16 1.64
CA LEU A 61 -11.10 -2.05 0.48
C LEU A 61 -9.77 -2.51 -0.12
N ILE A 62 -8.78 -1.63 -0.25
CA ILE A 62 -7.41 -2.00 -0.65
C ILE A 62 -6.84 -3.02 0.33
N ALA A 63 -6.95 -2.77 1.63
CA ALA A 63 -6.44 -3.67 2.66
C ALA A 63 -7.05 -5.08 2.55
N LEU A 64 -8.34 -5.20 2.23
CA LEU A 64 -8.97 -6.50 1.98
C LEU A 64 -8.45 -7.17 0.71
N GLY A 65 -8.23 -6.40 -0.37
CA GLY A 65 -7.64 -6.90 -1.61
C GLY A 65 -6.21 -7.40 -1.43
N ASP A 66 -5.42 -6.71 -0.61
CA ASP A 66 -4.04 -7.10 -0.26
C ASP A 66 -3.95 -8.49 0.37
N ILE A 67 -5.00 -8.95 1.06
CA ILE A 67 -5.04 -10.30 1.64
C ILE A 67 -4.84 -11.35 0.54
N PHE A 68 -5.60 -11.22 -0.56
CA PHE A 68 -5.56 -12.15 -1.67
C PHE A 68 -4.39 -11.87 -2.62
N GLY A 69 -4.06 -10.59 -2.83
CA GLY A 69 -2.95 -10.17 -3.69
C GLY A 69 -1.59 -10.53 -3.13
N LEU A 70 -1.24 -10.00 -1.96
CA LEU A 70 0.08 -10.20 -1.35
C LEU A 70 0.20 -11.60 -0.74
N GLY A 71 -0.85 -12.10 -0.09
CA GLY A 71 -0.91 -13.47 0.43
C GLY A 71 -0.82 -14.51 -0.69
N GLY A 72 -1.61 -14.35 -1.75
CA GLY A 72 -1.57 -15.22 -2.93
C GLY A 72 -0.22 -15.14 -3.65
N SER A 73 0.32 -13.94 -3.86
CA SER A 73 1.62 -13.72 -4.50
C SER A 73 2.76 -14.44 -3.77
N SER A 74 2.77 -14.38 -2.44
CA SER A 74 3.78 -15.08 -1.64
C SER A 74 3.68 -16.61 -1.76
N VAL A 75 2.48 -17.18 -1.65
CA VAL A 75 2.31 -18.64 -1.74
C VAL A 75 2.66 -19.13 -3.15
N ILE A 76 2.19 -18.43 -4.18
CA ILE A 76 2.44 -18.80 -5.59
C ILE A 76 3.92 -18.71 -5.94
N SER A 77 4.61 -17.63 -5.54
CA SER A 77 6.05 -17.49 -5.82
C SER A 77 6.87 -18.61 -5.18
N ARG A 78 6.56 -19.02 -3.95
CA ARG A 78 7.17 -20.19 -3.29
C ARG A 78 6.90 -21.48 -4.06
N LEU A 79 5.63 -21.76 -4.41
CA LEU A 79 5.24 -22.98 -5.12
C LEU A 79 5.92 -23.08 -6.50
N PHE A 80 6.05 -21.97 -7.22
CA PHE A 80 6.80 -21.92 -8.47
C PHE A 80 8.30 -22.18 -8.28
N GLY A 81 8.88 -21.70 -7.18
CA GLY A 81 10.25 -22.04 -6.79
C GLY A 81 10.41 -23.53 -6.49
N GLU A 82 9.43 -24.14 -5.81
CA GLU A 82 9.36 -25.57 -5.52
C GLU A 82 8.98 -26.44 -6.74
N LYS A 83 8.80 -25.84 -7.92
CA LYS A 83 8.34 -26.48 -9.17
C LYS A 83 6.96 -27.15 -9.06
N GLN A 84 6.14 -26.71 -8.11
CA GLN A 84 4.76 -27.15 -7.92
C GLN A 84 3.78 -26.25 -8.72
N ASP A 85 4.00 -26.14 -10.02
CA ASP A 85 3.28 -25.20 -10.89
C ASP A 85 1.75 -25.39 -10.85
N GLN A 86 1.27 -26.64 -10.80
CA GLN A 86 -0.17 -26.92 -10.72
C GLN A 86 -0.79 -26.42 -9.41
N LEU A 87 -0.07 -26.51 -8.28
CA LEU A 87 -0.56 -25.99 -7.01
C LEU A 87 -0.55 -24.46 -7.02
N GLY A 88 0.50 -23.83 -7.57
CA GLY A 88 0.54 -22.38 -7.78
C GLY A 88 -0.62 -21.89 -8.64
N ARG A 89 -0.93 -22.63 -9.72
CA ARG A 89 -2.10 -22.41 -10.57
C ARG A 89 -3.40 -22.47 -9.76
N ASN A 90 -3.61 -23.51 -8.96
CA ASN A 90 -4.82 -23.63 -8.14
C ASN A 90 -4.96 -22.51 -7.09
N VAL A 91 -3.85 -22.07 -6.49
CA VAL A 91 -3.83 -20.94 -5.55
C VAL A 91 -4.20 -19.63 -6.26
N SER A 92 -3.73 -19.43 -7.50
CA SER A 92 -4.12 -18.25 -8.29
C SER A 92 -5.62 -18.19 -8.53
N GLY A 93 -6.25 -19.32 -8.90
CA GLY A 93 -7.71 -19.41 -9.04
C GLY A 93 -8.42 -19.15 -7.71
N TYR A 94 -7.96 -19.75 -6.61
CA TYR A 94 -8.55 -19.53 -5.29
C TYR A 94 -8.49 -18.06 -4.86
N ALA A 95 -7.35 -17.38 -5.04
CA ALA A 95 -7.20 -15.97 -4.71
C ALA A 95 -8.12 -15.08 -5.58
N PHE A 96 -8.27 -15.43 -6.86
CA PHE A 96 -9.15 -14.75 -7.79
C PHE A 96 -10.62 -14.77 -7.31
N TYR A 97 -11.19 -15.95 -7.13
CA TYR A 97 -12.59 -16.09 -6.71
C TYR A 97 -12.80 -15.75 -5.23
N GLY A 98 -11.78 -15.96 -4.39
CA GLY A 98 -11.79 -15.57 -2.99
C GLY A 98 -11.90 -14.04 -2.83
N SER A 99 -11.16 -13.28 -3.63
CA SER A 99 -11.26 -11.81 -3.63
C SER A 99 -12.64 -11.32 -4.11
N ILE A 100 -13.23 -11.94 -5.13
CA ILE A 100 -14.59 -11.63 -5.60
C ILE A 100 -15.62 -11.93 -4.51
N LEU A 101 -15.57 -13.12 -3.91
CA LEU A 101 -16.49 -13.51 -2.84
C LEU A 101 -16.37 -12.57 -1.63
N CYS A 102 -15.15 -12.26 -1.22
CA CYS A 102 -14.90 -11.29 -0.15
C CYS A 102 -15.45 -9.90 -0.51
N GLY A 103 -15.21 -9.45 -1.74
CA GLY A 103 -15.72 -8.18 -2.26
C GLY A 103 -17.24 -8.09 -2.23
N ILE A 104 -17.95 -9.15 -2.64
CA ILE A 104 -19.41 -9.23 -2.60
C ILE A 104 -19.91 -9.17 -1.16
N ILE A 105 -19.34 -9.99 -0.26
CA ILE A 105 -19.74 -10.02 1.15
C ILE A 105 -19.56 -8.64 1.79
N VAL A 106 -18.41 -8.00 1.55
CA VAL A 106 -18.08 -6.68 2.09
C VAL A 106 -19.00 -5.61 1.50
N THR A 107 -19.30 -5.67 0.20
CA THR A 107 -20.27 -4.78 -0.46
C THR A 107 -21.63 -4.86 0.23
N ILE A 108 -22.16 -6.08 0.45
CA ILE A 108 -23.46 -6.29 1.10
C ILE A 108 -23.45 -5.72 2.52
N ILE A 109 -22.43 -6.07 3.33
CA ILE A 109 -22.31 -5.58 4.71
C ILE A 109 -22.25 -4.06 4.74
N MET A 110 -21.40 -3.44 3.90
CA MET A 110 -21.23 -1.99 3.88
C MET A 110 -22.49 -1.26 3.40
N LEU A 111 -23.28 -1.81 2.48
CA LEU A 111 -24.54 -1.21 2.07
C LEU A 111 -25.63 -1.34 3.16
N VAL A 112 -25.70 -2.49 3.83
CA VAL A 112 -26.65 -2.72 4.94
C VAL A 112 -26.34 -1.79 6.13
N PHE A 113 -25.07 -1.63 6.48
CA PHE A 113 -24.61 -0.79 7.59
C PHE A 113 -24.16 0.60 7.15
N LYS A 114 -24.64 1.09 6.01
CA LYS A 114 -24.23 2.38 5.44
C LYS A 114 -24.42 3.55 6.40
N THR A 115 -25.60 3.71 6.98
CA THR A 115 -25.92 4.82 7.89
C THR A 115 -25.01 4.84 9.13
N PRO A 116 -24.85 3.76 9.90
CA PRO A 116 -23.94 3.76 11.05
C PRO A 116 -22.47 3.94 10.65
N ILE A 117 -22.04 3.41 9.50
CA ILE A 117 -20.67 3.61 9.01
C ILE A 117 -20.43 5.09 8.66
N LEU A 118 -21.35 5.75 7.95
CA LEU A 118 -21.23 7.17 7.62
C LEU A 118 -21.18 8.05 8.87
N HIS A 119 -21.97 7.75 9.90
CA HIS A 119 -21.87 8.45 11.18
C HIS A 119 -20.53 8.20 11.88
N LEU A 120 -20.02 6.96 11.86
CA LEU A 120 -18.72 6.63 12.43
C LEU A 120 -17.58 7.39 11.72
N LEU A 121 -17.71 7.64 10.42
CA LEU A 121 -16.78 8.43 9.62
C LEU A 121 -16.93 9.95 9.80
N GLY A 122 -17.85 10.39 10.67
CA GLY A 122 -18.04 11.80 11.02
C GLY A 122 -18.90 12.59 10.03
N ALA A 123 -19.77 11.91 9.26
CA ALA A 123 -20.72 12.61 8.40
C ALA A 123 -21.69 13.45 9.24
N THR A 124 -21.70 14.76 8.99
CA THR A 124 -22.59 15.74 9.63
C THR A 124 -23.82 15.97 8.75
N SER A 125 -24.85 16.65 9.27
CA SER A 125 -26.03 17.01 8.46
C SER A 125 -25.67 17.79 7.18
N ALA A 126 -24.61 18.62 7.22
CA ALA A 126 -24.13 19.40 6.09
C ALA A 126 -23.36 18.57 5.04
N THR A 127 -22.64 17.52 5.47
CA THR A 127 -21.81 16.68 4.57
C THR A 127 -22.50 15.38 4.19
N TRP A 128 -23.61 15.03 4.86
CA TRP A 128 -24.30 13.75 4.74
C TRP A 128 -24.64 13.40 3.30
N GLN A 129 -25.26 14.32 2.56
CA GLN A 129 -25.68 14.06 1.19
C GLN A 129 -24.50 13.64 0.30
N TYR A 130 -23.41 14.41 0.31
CA TYR A 130 -22.23 14.13 -0.51
C TYR A 130 -21.49 12.87 -0.08
N ALA A 131 -21.33 12.67 1.23
CA ALA A 131 -20.71 11.46 1.77
C ALA A 131 -21.54 10.21 1.41
N ASN A 132 -22.86 10.29 1.53
CA ASN A 132 -23.80 9.22 1.19
C ASN A 132 -23.76 8.87 -0.30
N GLU A 133 -23.75 9.87 -1.18
CA GLU A 133 -23.63 9.70 -2.62
C GLU A 133 -22.31 9.03 -3.01
N TYR A 134 -21.18 9.57 -2.54
CA TYR A 134 -19.85 8.99 -2.78
C TYR A 134 -19.74 7.55 -2.26
N TYR A 135 -20.15 7.33 -1.01
CA TYR A 135 -20.14 6.03 -0.35
C TYR A 135 -20.89 4.98 -1.14
N THR A 136 -22.12 5.29 -1.56
CA THR A 136 -22.99 4.31 -2.23
C THR A 136 -22.35 3.82 -3.52
N VAL A 137 -21.82 4.75 -4.32
CA VAL A 137 -21.18 4.42 -5.59
C VAL A 137 -19.90 3.63 -5.35
N LEU A 138 -19.03 4.11 -4.46
CA LEU A 138 -17.76 3.46 -4.16
C LEU A 138 -17.97 2.03 -3.65
N VAL A 139 -18.88 1.85 -2.69
CA VAL A 139 -19.19 0.55 -2.10
C VAL A 139 -19.86 -0.38 -3.11
N SER A 140 -20.71 0.13 -3.99
CA SER A 140 -21.29 -0.68 -5.07
C SER A 140 -20.21 -1.25 -6.01
N GLY A 141 -19.10 -0.51 -6.17
CA GLY A 141 -17.91 -0.95 -6.90
C GLY A 141 -16.86 -1.69 -6.06
N ALA A 142 -17.09 -1.92 -4.76
CA ALA A 142 -16.08 -2.47 -3.85
C ALA A 142 -15.57 -3.84 -4.28
N THR A 143 -16.43 -4.66 -4.88
CA THR A 143 -16.03 -5.97 -5.43
C THR A 143 -14.88 -5.84 -6.43
N PHE A 144 -14.93 -4.86 -7.33
CA PHE A 144 -13.88 -4.62 -8.34
C PHE A 144 -12.60 -4.05 -7.71
N ILE A 145 -12.74 -3.15 -6.73
CA ILE A 145 -11.59 -2.60 -5.99
C ILE A 145 -10.84 -3.71 -5.25
N VAL A 146 -11.55 -4.58 -4.52
CA VAL A 146 -10.94 -5.72 -3.81
C VAL A 146 -10.35 -6.73 -4.79
N PHE A 147 -11.08 -7.03 -5.86
CA PHE A 147 -10.66 -7.98 -6.87
C PHE A 147 -9.39 -7.56 -7.58
N GLY A 148 -9.27 -6.31 -8.05
CA GLY A 148 -8.15 -5.84 -8.86
C GLY A 148 -6.77 -5.99 -8.22
N LEU A 149 -6.70 -6.00 -6.88
CA LEU A 149 -5.47 -6.15 -6.11
C LEU A 149 -4.90 -7.58 -6.21
N ALA A 150 -5.77 -8.58 -6.38
CA ALA A 150 -5.37 -9.98 -6.52
C ALA A 150 -4.56 -10.24 -7.81
N PRO A 151 -5.11 -10.06 -9.03
CA PRO A 151 -4.36 -10.30 -10.26
C PRO A 151 -3.21 -9.32 -10.45
N THR A 152 -3.34 -8.08 -9.97
CA THR A 152 -2.25 -7.09 -10.01
C THR A 152 -0.98 -7.64 -9.37
N ASN A 153 -1.10 -8.24 -8.18
CA ASN A 153 0.04 -8.81 -7.46
C ASN A 153 0.43 -10.20 -7.97
N ILE A 154 -0.55 -11.04 -8.32
CA ILE A 154 -0.31 -12.42 -8.77
C ILE A 154 0.42 -12.47 -10.12
N LEU A 155 0.08 -11.60 -11.09
CA LEU A 155 0.80 -11.54 -12.39
C LEU A 155 2.31 -11.31 -12.23
N ARG A 156 2.70 -10.53 -11.20
CA ARG A 156 4.11 -10.24 -10.90
C ARG A 156 4.88 -11.51 -10.50
N THR A 157 4.20 -12.51 -9.93
CA THR A 157 4.83 -13.80 -9.54
C THR A 157 5.35 -14.60 -10.71
N GLU A 158 4.72 -14.51 -11.89
CA GLU A 158 5.17 -15.18 -13.11
C GLU A 158 6.21 -14.35 -13.90
N GLY A 159 6.48 -13.13 -13.42
CA GLY A 159 7.35 -12.15 -14.06
C GLY A 159 6.64 -11.21 -15.03
N LEU A 160 5.30 -11.18 -15.03
CA LEU A 160 4.48 -10.29 -15.87
C LEU A 160 4.23 -8.93 -15.19
N ALA A 161 5.29 -8.35 -14.60
CA ALA A 161 5.22 -7.07 -13.88
C ALA A 161 4.88 -5.90 -14.82
N LEU A 162 5.32 -5.95 -16.08
CA LEU A 162 5.02 -4.93 -17.08
C LEU A 162 3.55 -4.94 -17.48
N GLU A 163 2.95 -6.12 -17.63
CA GLU A 163 1.54 -6.33 -17.96
C GLU A 163 0.65 -5.86 -16.81
N SER A 164 1.01 -6.22 -15.57
CA SER A 164 0.39 -5.71 -14.33
C SER A 164 0.41 -4.17 -14.32
N MET A 165 1.58 -3.57 -14.54
CA MET A 165 1.73 -2.10 -14.58
C MET A 165 0.86 -1.46 -15.67
N LYS A 166 0.87 -2.00 -16.89
CA LYS A 166 0.07 -1.47 -18.01
C LYS A 166 -1.42 -1.44 -17.67
N ALA A 167 -1.96 -2.52 -17.09
CA ALA A 167 -3.36 -2.58 -16.71
C ALA A 167 -3.71 -1.55 -15.63
N SER A 168 -2.89 -1.42 -14.59
CA SER A 168 -3.10 -0.41 -13.53
C SER A 168 -2.95 1.02 -14.05
N MET A 169 -2.00 1.27 -14.96
CA MET A 169 -1.80 2.59 -15.58
C MET A 169 -2.98 2.98 -16.46
N ILE A 170 -3.54 2.06 -17.25
CA ILE A 170 -4.73 2.31 -18.05
C ILE A 170 -5.90 2.74 -17.15
N GLY A 171 -6.15 2.00 -16.07
CA GLY A 171 -7.17 2.37 -15.08
C GLY A 171 -6.91 3.76 -14.50
N THR A 172 -5.67 4.06 -14.11
CA THR A 172 -5.32 5.35 -13.52
C THR A 172 -5.49 6.52 -14.49
N ILE A 173 -5.07 6.37 -15.75
CA ILE A 173 -5.23 7.38 -16.79
C ILE A 173 -6.71 7.58 -17.13
N LEU A 174 -7.48 6.50 -17.24
CA LEU A 174 -8.93 6.59 -17.44
C LEU A 174 -9.59 7.32 -16.29
N ASN A 175 -9.17 7.09 -15.04
CA ASN A 175 -9.70 7.81 -13.90
C ASN A 175 -9.47 9.32 -14.06
N ILE A 176 -8.22 9.73 -14.31
CA ILE A 176 -7.85 11.13 -14.50
C ILE A 176 -8.69 11.82 -15.59
N ILE A 177 -9.04 11.10 -16.65
CA ILE A 177 -9.87 11.62 -17.75
C ILE A 177 -11.36 11.64 -17.37
N LEU A 178 -11.87 10.57 -16.78
CA LEU A 178 -13.29 10.40 -16.44
C LEU A 178 -13.71 11.31 -15.28
N ASN A 179 -12.80 11.60 -14.34
CA ASN A 179 -13.08 12.41 -13.16
C ASN A 179 -13.68 13.79 -13.50
N PRO A 180 -13.00 14.66 -14.29
CA PRO A 180 -13.57 15.95 -14.65
C PRO A 180 -14.84 15.83 -15.50
N ILE A 181 -14.98 14.78 -16.31
CA ILE A 181 -16.17 14.53 -17.14
C ILE A 181 -17.40 14.18 -16.29
N PHE A 182 -17.22 13.43 -15.20
CA PHE A 182 -18.32 13.10 -14.29
C PHE A 182 -18.61 14.24 -13.30
N ILE A 183 -17.59 14.98 -12.86
CA ILE A 183 -17.75 16.07 -11.90
C ILE A 183 -18.41 17.30 -12.54
N PHE A 184 -17.88 17.86 -13.65
CA PHE A 184 -18.34 19.16 -14.16
C PHE A 184 -19.47 19.07 -15.20
N PRO A 185 -19.31 18.40 -16.37
CA PRO A 185 -20.37 18.32 -17.38
C PRO A 185 -21.63 17.59 -16.92
N LEU A 186 -21.48 16.48 -16.19
CA LEU A 186 -22.59 15.67 -15.72
C LEU A 186 -23.14 16.12 -14.36
N GLY A 187 -22.47 17.06 -13.69
CA GLY A 187 -22.90 17.63 -12.41
C GLY A 187 -23.04 16.62 -11.27
N LEU A 188 -22.41 15.45 -11.36
CA LEU A 188 -22.56 14.37 -10.38
C LEU A 188 -21.73 14.59 -9.11
N GLY A 189 -20.90 15.63 -9.08
CA GLY A 189 -20.14 16.04 -7.89
C GLY A 189 -19.39 14.87 -7.22
N ALA A 190 -19.73 14.57 -5.97
CA ALA A 190 -19.14 13.49 -5.20
C ALA A 190 -19.41 12.10 -5.81
N ALA A 191 -20.65 11.81 -6.22
CA ALA A 191 -20.97 10.56 -6.92
C ALA A 191 -20.17 10.42 -8.23
N GLY A 192 -19.89 11.54 -8.91
CA GLY A 192 -19.10 11.57 -10.13
C GLY A 192 -17.66 11.07 -9.94
N SER A 193 -16.96 11.57 -8.93
CA SER A 193 -15.59 11.12 -8.58
C SER A 193 -15.56 9.62 -8.22
N ALA A 194 -16.52 9.15 -7.41
CA ALA A 194 -16.63 7.73 -7.08
C ALA A 194 -16.92 6.88 -8.33
N THR A 195 -17.79 7.34 -9.22
CA THR A 195 -18.15 6.64 -10.47
C THR A 195 -16.95 6.51 -11.40
N ALA A 196 -16.18 7.60 -11.56
CA ALA A 196 -14.93 7.60 -12.33
C ALA A 196 -13.97 6.53 -11.80
N THR A 197 -13.86 6.42 -10.48
CA THR A 197 -13.00 5.44 -9.80
C THR A 197 -13.44 4.01 -10.04
N VAL A 198 -14.74 3.72 -9.86
CA VAL A 198 -15.26 2.36 -10.06
C VAL A 198 -15.15 1.92 -11.52
N ILE A 199 -15.52 2.76 -12.49
CA ILE A 199 -15.42 2.43 -13.91
C ILE A 199 -13.97 2.17 -14.32
N SER A 200 -13.05 3.01 -13.85
CA SER A 200 -11.62 2.86 -14.13
C SER A 200 -11.06 1.56 -13.58
N GLN A 201 -11.51 1.16 -12.38
CA GLN A 201 -11.12 -0.10 -11.77
C GLN A 201 -11.68 -1.29 -12.56
N ILE A 202 -12.96 -1.26 -12.95
CA ILE A 202 -13.59 -2.30 -13.79
C ILE A 202 -12.81 -2.51 -15.10
N ILE A 203 -12.40 -1.41 -15.75
CA ILE A 203 -11.62 -1.49 -16.99
C ILE A 203 -10.23 -2.07 -16.72
N SER A 204 -9.56 -1.61 -15.65
CA SER A 204 -8.25 -2.15 -15.24
C SER A 204 -8.32 -3.65 -14.96
N ASP A 205 -9.34 -4.09 -14.23
CA ASP A 205 -9.65 -5.48 -13.93
C ASP A 205 -9.87 -6.31 -15.20
N GLY A 206 -10.59 -5.76 -16.17
CA GLY A 206 -10.76 -6.37 -17.50
C GLY A 206 -9.42 -6.61 -18.21
N PHE A 207 -8.51 -5.64 -18.19
CA PHE A 207 -7.16 -5.81 -18.73
C PHE A 207 -6.31 -6.82 -17.94
N LEU A 208 -6.45 -6.86 -16.62
CA LEU A 208 -5.77 -7.85 -15.77
C LEU A 208 -6.23 -9.27 -16.09
N ILE A 209 -7.55 -9.47 -16.26
CA ILE A 209 -8.14 -10.74 -16.72
C ILE A 209 -7.60 -11.09 -18.11
N TYR A 210 -7.62 -10.14 -19.04
CA TYR A 210 -7.12 -10.33 -20.41
C TYR A 210 -5.65 -10.76 -20.45
N TYR A 211 -4.76 -10.08 -19.71
CA TYR A 211 -3.35 -10.44 -19.66
C TYR A 211 -3.12 -11.78 -18.95
N THR A 212 -3.91 -12.08 -17.92
CA THR A 212 -3.87 -13.40 -17.28
C THR A 212 -4.24 -14.50 -18.28
N HIS A 213 -5.26 -14.30 -19.13
CA HIS A 213 -5.63 -15.30 -20.12
C HIS A 213 -4.67 -15.42 -21.31
N THR A 214 -4.06 -14.31 -21.75
CA THR A 214 -3.31 -14.27 -23.02
C THR A 214 -1.79 -14.39 -22.85
N LYS A 215 -1.25 -13.98 -21.70
CA LYS A 215 0.19 -13.94 -21.44
C LYS A 215 0.64 -14.90 -20.35
N SER A 216 -0.24 -15.27 -19.42
CA SER A 216 0.10 -16.26 -18.41
C SER A 216 0.11 -17.67 -18.98
N THR A 217 1.07 -18.46 -18.54
CA THR A 217 1.17 -19.89 -18.82
C THR A 217 0.92 -20.74 -17.57
N ARG A 218 1.19 -20.19 -16.38
CA ARG A 218 1.14 -20.90 -15.09
C ARG A 218 -0.02 -20.47 -14.19
N LEU A 219 -0.71 -19.37 -14.49
CA LEU A 219 -1.86 -18.89 -13.70
C LEU A 219 -3.17 -19.31 -14.35
N THR A 220 -4.26 -19.26 -13.57
CA THR A 220 -5.60 -19.57 -14.06
C THR A 220 -6.64 -18.60 -13.50
N THR A 221 -7.68 -18.40 -14.29
CA THR A 221 -8.92 -17.72 -13.93
C THR A 221 -10.10 -18.70 -13.89
N SER A 222 -9.84 -20.01 -14.06
CA SER A 222 -10.88 -21.04 -14.11
C SER A 222 -11.41 -21.36 -12.72
N ILE A 223 -12.74 -21.28 -12.53
CA ILE A 223 -13.39 -21.65 -11.27
C ILE A 223 -13.19 -23.12 -10.89
N LYS A 224 -12.93 -23.98 -11.88
CA LYS A 224 -12.68 -25.41 -11.68
C LYS A 224 -11.31 -25.69 -11.06
N GLU A 225 -10.37 -24.74 -11.21
CA GLU A 225 -9.00 -24.82 -10.73
C GLU A 225 -8.82 -23.97 -9.45
N THR A 226 -9.76 -24.07 -8.50
CA THR A 226 -9.76 -23.30 -7.24
C THR A 226 -9.55 -24.17 -6.00
N LYS A 227 -9.48 -25.50 -6.19
CA LYS A 227 -9.34 -26.45 -5.08
C LYS A 227 -7.92 -26.44 -4.54
N ILE A 228 -7.77 -25.89 -3.34
CA ILE A 228 -6.52 -25.89 -2.56
C ILE A 228 -6.74 -26.47 -1.17
N SER A 229 -5.67 -27.01 -0.58
CA SER A 229 -5.72 -27.57 0.78
C SER A 229 -5.99 -26.46 1.81
N ARG A 230 -6.62 -26.82 2.94
CA ARG A 230 -6.87 -25.90 4.07
C ARG A 230 -5.59 -25.25 4.58
N HIS A 231 -4.46 -25.96 4.46
CA HIS A 231 -3.14 -25.43 4.82
C HIS A 231 -2.74 -24.24 3.93
N LEU A 232 -2.85 -24.37 2.60
CA LEU A 232 -2.54 -23.28 1.67
C LEU A 232 -3.49 -22.08 1.81
N GLN A 233 -4.77 -22.34 2.10
CA GLN A 233 -5.73 -21.28 2.44
C GLN A 233 -5.25 -20.50 3.67
N TRP A 234 -4.87 -21.21 4.73
CA TRP A 234 -4.37 -20.58 5.94
C TRP A 234 -3.08 -19.81 5.71
N GLU A 235 -2.13 -20.34 4.93
CA GLU A 235 -0.91 -19.59 4.58
C GLU A 235 -1.22 -18.28 3.86
N LEU A 236 -2.13 -18.30 2.88
CA LEU A 236 -2.55 -17.10 2.15
C LEU A 236 -3.11 -16.04 3.11
N PHE A 237 -4.04 -16.41 4.00
CA PHE A 237 -4.61 -15.48 4.97
C PHE A 237 -3.57 -15.03 6.01
N ALA A 238 -2.73 -15.93 6.50
CA ALA A 238 -1.73 -15.64 7.51
C ALA A 238 -0.65 -14.66 7.00
N ILE A 239 -0.39 -14.63 5.69
CA ILE A 239 0.54 -13.68 5.07
C ILE A 239 -0.17 -12.39 4.66
N GLY A 240 -1.39 -12.51 4.14
CA GLY A 240 -2.19 -11.38 3.67
C GLY A 240 -2.69 -10.45 4.77
N ILE A 241 -3.20 -11.01 5.88
CA ILE A 241 -3.73 -10.23 7.03
C ILE A 241 -2.68 -9.26 7.59
N PRO A 242 -1.41 -9.65 7.86
CA PRO A 242 -0.35 -8.72 8.25
C PRO A 242 -0.19 -7.50 7.32
N ALA A 243 -0.27 -7.71 6.01
CA ALA A 243 -0.15 -6.64 5.04
C ALA A 243 -1.33 -5.66 5.16
N SER A 244 -2.55 -6.17 5.27
CA SER A 244 -3.77 -5.38 5.51
C SER A 244 -3.70 -4.57 6.81
N VAL A 245 -3.20 -5.20 7.88
CA VAL A 245 -3.03 -4.56 9.20
C VAL A 245 -2.09 -3.36 9.12
N THR A 246 -1.09 -3.39 8.25
CA THR A 246 -0.16 -2.25 8.06
C THR A 246 -0.91 -0.98 7.62
N ASN A 247 -1.88 -1.08 6.72
CA ASN A 247 -2.69 0.07 6.28
C ASN A 247 -3.54 0.64 7.42
N ILE A 248 -4.16 -0.24 8.23
CA ILE A 248 -4.97 0.15 9.39
C ILE A 248 -4.08 0.83 10.46
N MET A 249 -2.92 0.24 10.76
CA MET A 249 -1.96 0.82 11.71
C MET A 249 -1.43 2.17 11.23
N SER A 250 -1.21 2.37 9.92
CA SER A 250 -0.83 3.68 9.37
C SER A 250 -1.86 4.76 9.67
N THR A 251 -3.15 4.42 9.50
CA THR A 251 -4.26 5.35 9.79
C THR A 251 -4.31 5.68 11.28
N PHE A 252 -4.13 4.65 12.12
CA PHE A 252 -4.04 4.83 13.57
C PHE A 252 -2.85 5.74 13.97
N ALA A 253 -1.66 5.52 13.40
CA ALA A 253 -0.48 6.33 13.68
C ALA A 253 -0.68 7.81 13.31
N ILE A 254 -1.32 8.10 12.17
CA ILE A 254 -1.67 9.47 11.77
C ILE A 254 -2.65 10.10 12.76
N ALA A 255 -3.72 9.39 13.12
CA ALA A 255 -4.72 9.88 14.07
C ALA A 255 -4.09 10.18 15.44
N LEU A 256 -3.23 9.29 15.92
CA LEU A 256 -2.52 9.45 17.19
C LEU A 256 -1.55 10.64 17.16
N THR A 257 -0.79 10.79 16.07
CA THR A 257 0.11 11.94 15.86
C THR A 257 -0.67 13.26 15.92
N ASN A 258 -1.80 13.33 15.21
CA ASN A 258 -2.65 14.51 15.20
C ASN A 258 -3.24 14.79 16.59
N HIS A 259 -3.69 13.76 17.32
CA HIS A 259 -4.22 13.91 18.67
C HIS A 259 -3.21 14.59 19.61
N TYR A 260 -1.96 14.13 19.59
CA TYR A 260 -0.90 14.72 20.41
C TYR A 260 -0.41 16.08 19.90
N LEU A 261 -0.69 16.46 18.65
CA LEU A 261 -0.35 17.77 18.10
C LEU A 261 -1.42 18.84 18.38
N ILE A 262 -2.68 18.47 18.59
CA ILE A 262 -3.79 19.41 18.86
C ILE A 262 -3.46 20.45 19.96
N PRO A 263 -2.87 20.08 21.12
CA PRO A 263 -2.52 21.04 22.17
C PRO A 263 -1.52 22.12 21.74
N TYR A 264 -0.75 21.88 20.67
CA TYR A 264 0.27 22.80 20.18
C TYR A 264 -0.25 23.76 19.10
N GLY A 265 -1.52 23.64 18.70
CA GLY A 265 -2.19 24.57 17.79
C GLY A 265 -2.50 23.98 16.41
N ALA A 266 -3.49 24.58 15.74
CA ALA A 266 -3.96 24.15 14.43
C ALA A 266 -2.87 24.24 13.35
N ASP A 267 -1.98 25.23 13.45
CA ASP A 267 -0.89 25.43 12.49
C ASP A 267 0.12 24.28 12.51
N SER A 268 0.46 23.75 13.69
CA SER A 268 1.37 22.60 13.81
C SER A 268 0.74 21.31 13.28
N VAL A 269 -0.57 21.11 13.48
CA VAL A 269 -1.31 19.98 12.88
C VAL A 269 -1.33 20.10 11.35
N ALA A 270 -1.56 21.30 10.81
CA ALA A 270 -1.52 21.56 9.38
C ALA A 270 -0.12 21.32 8.78
N ALA A 271 0.92 21.81 9.45
CA ALA A 271 2.32 21.59 9.05
C ALA A 271 2.68 20.10 9.02
N MET A 272 2.27 19.33 10.04
CA MET A 272 2.48 17.89 10.08
C MET A 272 1.72 17.17 8.96
N GLY A 273 0.49 17.59 8.68
CA GLY A 273 -0.29 17.03 7.56
C GLY A 273 0.43 17.16 6.21
N ILE A 274 1.04 18.33 5.95
CA ILE A 274 1.85 18.56 4.74
C ILE A 274 3.11 17.69 4.77
N ALA A 275 3.81 17.64 5.90
CA ALA A 275 5.03 16.85 6.06
C ALA A 275 4.78 15.34 5.84
N LEU A 276 3.69 14.81 6.38
CA LEU A 276 3.24 13.43 6.17
C LEU A 276 2.91 13.15 4.70
N LYS A 277 2.21 14.07 4.01
CA LYS A 277 1.94 13.93 2.57
C LYS A 277 3.22 13.85 1.74
N ILE A 278 4.21 14.70 2.03
CA ILE A 278 5.52 14.67 1.38
C ILE A 278 6.23 13.33 1.67
N SER A 279 6.15 12.85 2.91
CA SER A 279 6.73 11.56 3.30
C SER A 279 6.08 10.37 2.58
N THR A 280 4.77 10.41 2.33
CA THR A 280 4.04 9.35 1.61
C THR A 280 4.59 9.13 0.20
N ILE A 281 5.04 10.20 -0.49
CA ILE A 281 5.66 10.10 -1.82
C ILE A 281 6.89 9.18 -1.79
N ILE A 282 7.75 9.38 -0.80
CA ILE A 282 8.98 8.60 -0.63
C ILE A 282 8.63 7.15 -0.26
N ASN A 283 7.68 6.97 0.66
CA ASN A 283 7.22 5.66 1.08
C ASN A 283 6.62 4.84 -0.08
N MET A 284 5.88 5.48 -1.00
CA MET A 284 5.34 4.81 -2.19
C MET A 284 6.44 4.24 -3.10
N VAL A 285 7.59 4.90 -3.20
CA VAL A 285 8.73 4.36 -3.95
C VAL A 285 9.37 3.17 -3.24
N PHE A 286 9.51 3.22 -1.91
CA PHE A 286 9.98 2.05 -1.15
C PHE A 286 9.03 0.86 -1.28
N VAL A 287 7.72 1.10 -1.22
CA VAL A 287 6.67 0.11 -1.47
C VAL A 287 6.85 -0.52 -2.86
N GLY A 288 7.12 0.30 -3.88
CA GLY A 288 7.39 -0.19 -5.23
C GLY A 288 8.61 -1.12 -5.31
N PHE A 289 9.71 -0.75 -4.68
CA PHE A 289 10.91 -1.59 -4.63
C PHE A 289 10.70 -2.90 -3.86
N ALA A 290 10.13 -2.81 -2.65
CA ALA A 290 9.95 -3.96 -1.77
C ALA A 290 8.94 -4.99 -2.33
N PHE A 291 7.79 -4.56 -2.85
CA PHE A 291 6.83 -5.48 -3.49
C PHE A 291 7.26 -5.92 -4.89
N GLY A 292 8.10 -5.12 -5.57
CA GLY A 292 8.77 -5.52 -6.80
C GLY A 292 9.71 -6.70 -6.61
N ALA A 293 10.41 -6.75 -5.47
CA ALA A 293 11.33 -7.82 -5.10
C ALA A 293 10.61 -9.10 -4.60
N GLN A 294 9.40 -8.96 -4.05
CA GLN A 294 8.64 -10.04 -3.41
C GLN A 294 8.55 -11.34 -4.24
N PRO A 295 8.17 -11.31 -5.55
CA PRO A 295 8.19 -12.52 -6.39
C PRO A 295 9.54 -13.25 -6.44
N LEU A 296 10.63 -12.48 -6.54
CA LEU A 296 11.98 -13.00 -6.72
C LEU A 296 12.50 -13.62 -5.41
N ILE A 297 12.18 -13.00 -4.28
CA ILE A 297 12.48 -13.51 -2.93
C ILE A 297 11.70 -14.80 -2.68
N GLY A 298 10.39 -14.82 -2.96
CA GLY A 298 9.54 -16.00 -2.75
C GLY A 298 9.96 -17.19 -3.61
N TYR A 299 10.29 -16.95 -4.89
CA TYR A 299 10.77 -17.99 -5.80
C TYR A 299 12.10 -18.60 -5.36
N THR A 300 13.09 -17.77 -5.03
CA THR A 300 14.41 -18.28 -4.62
C THR A 300 14.37 -18.99 -3.26
N TYR A 301 13.46 -18.56 -2.38
CA TYR A 301 13.20 -19.27 -1.14
C TYR A 301 12.56 -20.65 -1.38
N GLY A 302 11.54 -20.73 -2.23
CA GLY A 302 10.91 -22.01 -2.62
C GLY A 302 11.86 -22.95 -3.37
N ALA A 303 12.70 -22.42 -4.25
CA ALA A 303 13.74 -23.16 -4.97
C ALA A 303 14.92 -23.59 -4.08
N LYS A 304 14.93 -23.15 -2.80
CA LYS A 304 16.02 -23.35 -1.84
C LYS A 304 17.38 -22.82 -2.30
N ASP A 305 17.42 -21.84 -3.20
CA ASP A 305 18.66 -21.22 -3.67
C ASP A 305 19.15 -20.15 -2.68
N ALA A 306 19.85 -20.62 -1.66
CA ALA A 306 20.40 -19.77 -0.59
C ALA A 306 21.32 -18.66 -1.12
N LYS A 307 22.11 -18.96 -2.14
CA LYS A 307 23.10 -18.02 -2.68
C LYS A 307 22.37 -16.86 -3.35
N ARG A 308 21.42 -17.18 -4.23
CA ARG A 308 20.65 -16.19 -4.96
C ARG A 308 19.73 -15.39 -4.04
N PHE A 309 19.08 -16.04 -3.07
CA PHE A 309 18.27 -15.38 -2.05
C PHE A 309 19.07 -14.29 -1.29
N ASN A 310 20.25 -14.63 -0.79
CA ASN A 310 21.09 -13.66 -0.05
C ASN A 310 21.59 -12.51 -0.95
N GLN A 311 21.87 -12.79 -2.22
CA GLN A 311 22.25 -11.76 -3.20
C GLN A 311 21.09 -10.80 -3.49
N ILE A 312 19.87 -11.32 -3.65
CA ILE A 312 18.66 -10.50 -3.85
C ILE A 312 18.43 -9.62 -2.64
N MET A 313 18.45 -10.19 -1.43
CA MET A 313 18.24 -9.43 -0.21
C MET A 313 19.28 -8.32 -0.01
N LYS A 314 20.56 -8.62 -0.27
CA LYS A 314 21.63 -7.63 -0.19
C LYS A 314 21.42 -6.52 -1.22
N PHE A 315 21.05 -6.87 -2.44
CA PHE A 315 20.82 -5.90 -3.51
C PHE A 315 19.59 -5.02 -3.22
N ASP A 316 18.50 -5.61 -2.75
CA ASP A 316 17.27 -4.89 -2.37
C ASP A 316 17.55 -3.88 -1.25
N LEU A 317 18.23 -4.31 -0.18
CA LEU A 317 18.66 -3.41 0.89
C LEU A 317 19.60 -2.30 0.39
N GLN A 318 20.52 -2.60 -0.53
CA GLN A 318 21.40 -1.59 -1.13
C GLN A 318 20.63 -0.55 -1.94
N VAL A 319 19.66 -0.99 -2.74
CA VAL A 319 18.81 -0.10 -3.54
C VAL A 319 17.96 0.78 -2.62
N VAL A 320 17.28 0.19 -1.63
CA VAL A 320 16.40 0.91 -0.72
C VAL A 320 17.18 1.89 0.17
N CYS A 321 18.31 1.46 0.77
CA CYS A 321 19.16 2.35 1.55
C CYS A 321 19.79 3.45 0.69
N GLY A 322 20.31 3.12 -0.50
CA GLY A 322 20.90 4.09 -1.41
C GLY A 322 19.90 5.15 -1.86
N PHE A 323 18.72 4.72 -2.30
CA PHE A 323 17.64 5.62 -2.67
C PHE A 323 17.17 6.46 -1.47
N SER A 324 17.05 5.86 -0.29
CA SER A 324 16.65 6.58 0.93
C SER A 324 17.65 7.66 1.31
N ILE A 325 18.96 7.40 1.26
CA ILE A 325 19.99 8.39 1.57
C ILE A 325 19.91 9.56 0.57
N ILE A 326 19.77 9.26 -0.72
CA ILE A 326 19.63 10.29 -1.77
C ILE A 326 18.38 11.15 -1.51
N MET A 327 17.24 10.52 -1.26
CA MET A 327 15.99 11.22 -0.94
C MET A 327 16.09 11.99 0.37
N THR A 328 16.87 11.48 1.33
CA THR A 328 17.10 12.16 2.61
C THR A 328 17.82 13.47 2.42
N VAL A 329 18.96 13.44 1.73
CA VAL A 329 19.74 14.64 1.43
C VAL A 329 18.90 15.64 0.62
N LEU A 330 18.23 15.16 -0.42
CA LEU A 330 17.42 15.99 -1.30
C LEU A 330 16.29 16.71 -0.53
N MET A 331 15.53 15.98 0.27
CA MET A 331 14.43 16.54 1.05
C MET A 331 14.91 17.39 2.22
N PHE A 332 16.07 17.10 2.82
CA PHE A 332 16.62 17.92 3.89
C PHE A 332 16.92 19.36 3.40
N ILE A 333 17.40 19.47 2.16
CA ILE A 333 17.69 20.74 1.47
C ILE A 333 16.39 21.39 0.98
N LEU A 334 15.49 20.63 0.35
CA LEU A 334 14.26 21.16 -0.25
C LEU A 334 13.12 21.37 0.75
N ALA A 335 13.19 20.86 1.98
CA ALA A 335 12.11 20.93 2.97
C ALA A 335 11.55 22.36 3.15
N PRO A 336 12.36 23.42 3.32
CA PRO A 336 11.82 24.78 3.44
C PRO A 336 11.10 25.25 2.17
N THR A 337 11.62 24.88 0.99
CA THR A 337 11.04 25.25 -0.31
C THR A 337 9.70 24.52 -0.54
N LEU A 338 9.64 23.24 -0.19
CA LEU A 338 8.40 22.47 -0.27
C LEU A 338 7.34 23.05 0.67
N MET A 339 7.70 23.38 1.91
CA MET A 339 6.76 23.99 2.87
C MET A 339 6.28 25.38 2.42
N LYS A 340 7.16 26.21 1.84
CA LYS A 340 6.79 27.51 1.25
C LYS A 340 5.76 27.41 0.13
N GLY A 341 5.69 26.27 -0.55
CA GLY A 341 4.67 26.03 -1.58
C GLY A 341 3.26 25.87 -1.02
N PHE A 342 3.11 25.56 0.27
CA PHE A 342 1.82 25.29 0.92
C PHE A 342 1.46 26.29 2.02
N LEU A 343 2.46 26.87 2.67
CA LEU A 343 2.29 27.78 3.80
C LEU A 343 2.95 29.12 3.52
N HIS A 344 2.37 30.18 4.09
CA HIS A 344 2.83 31.55 3.93
C HIS A 344 3.51 32.10 5.19
N ASP A 345 3.18 31.57 6.38
CA ASP A 345 3.79 32.02 7.64
C ASP A 345 5.22 31.43 7.79
N PRO A 346 6.27 32.26 7.87
CA PRO A 346 7.65 31.81 8.04
C PRO A 346 7.89 30.91 9.26
N ARG A 347 7.15 31.10 10.35
CA ARG A 347 7.27 30.28 11.57
C ARG A 347 6.80 28.86 11.30
N VAL A 348 5.61 28.71 10.74
CA VAL A 348 5.00 27.40 10.42
C VAL A 348 5.79 26.68 9.31
N ILE A 349 6.36 27.43 8.34
CA ILE A 349 7.30 26.89 7.35
C ILE A 349 8.52 26.28 8.04
N SER A 350 9.11 26.97 9.02
CA SER A 350 10.31 26.48 9.72
C SER A 350 10.01 25.23 10.55
N GLU A 351 8.85 25.20 11.21
CA GLU A 351 8.37 24.04 11.97
C GLU A 351 8.14 22.84 11.06
N GLY A 352 7.37 23.01 9.99
CA GLY A 352 7.10 21.94 9.03
C GLY A 352 8.37 21.44 8.33
N ALA A 353 9.33 22.31 8.06
CA ALA A 353 10.62 21.90 7.53
C ALA A 353 11.40 21.05 8.55
N GLY A 354 11.32 21.38 9.83
CA GLY A 354 11.83 20.54 10.92
C GLY A 354 11.17 19.17 10.95
N MET A 355 9.84 19.11 10.84
CA MET A 355 9.08 17.85 10.81
C MET A 355 9.48 16.97 9.61
N ILE A 356 9.60 17.54 8.41
CA ILE A 356 10.05 16.82 7.21
C ILE A 356 11.43 16.21 7.46
N ARG A 357 12.38 16.97 8.00
CA ARG A 357 13.75 16.48 8.25
C ARG A 357 13.76 15.26 9.17
N TRP A 358 12.95 15.28 10.24
CA TRP A 358 12.80 14.12 11.13
C TRP A 358 12.15 12.93 10.44
N LEU A 359 11.02 13.12 9.76
CA LEU A 359 10.32 12.05 9.05
C LEU A 359 11.21 11.40 7.98
N VAL A 360 11.98 12.22 7.27
CA VAL A 360 12.85 11.77 6.20
C VAL A 360 14.07 11.00 6.75
N LEU A 361 14.63 11.41 7.89
CA LEU A 361 15.66 10.60 8.59
C LEU A 361 15.12 9.22 8.98
N SER A 362 13.85 9.12 9.39
CA SER A 362 13.22 7.84 9.69
C SER A 362 12.98 6.97 8.45
N SER A 363 12.88 7.60 7.27
CA SER A 363 12.50 6.94 6.02
C SER A 363 13.47 5.83 5.60
N THR A 364 14.75 5.93 5.98
CA THR A 364 15.75 4.87 5.73
C THR A 364 15.43 3.62 6.52
N PHE A 365 15.13 3.77 7.80
CA PHE A 365 14.73 2.65 8.66
C PHE A 365 13.39 2.08 8.23
N ALA A 366 12.45 2.94 7.81
CA ALA A 366 11.17 2.54 7.25
C ALA A 366 11.31 1.68 5.98
N GLY A 367 12.25 2.02 5.08
CA GLY A 367 12.56 1.24 3.89
C GLY A 367 13.17 -0.12 4.23
N ILE A 368 14.16 -0.16 5.12
CA ILE A 368 14.77 -1.42 5.60
C ILE A 368 13.70 -2.33 6.23
N MET A 369 12.82 -1.74 7.04
CA MET A 369 11.68 -2.42 7.66
C MET A 369 10.76 -3.07 6.64
N LEU A 370 10.44 -2.33 5.59
CA LEU A 370 9.57 -2.81 4.54
C LEU A 370 10.19 -4.00 3.82
N VAL A 371 11.48 -3.95 3.51
CA VAL A 371 12.24 -5.07 2.91
C VAL A 371 12.23 -6.32 3.80
N PHE A 372 12.43 -6.18 5.11
CA PHE A 372 12.33 -7.33 6.03
C PHE A 372 10.90 -7.87 6.12
N THR A 373 9.90 -6.99 6.14
CA THR A 373 8.49 -7.38 6.19
C THR A 373 8.11 -8.17 4.94
N THR A 374 8.45 -7.68 3.75
CA THR A 374 8.19 -8.37 2.48
C THR A 374 9.00 -9.65 2.37
N MET A 375 10.22 -9.72 2.92
CA MET A 375 11.00 -10.95 3.01
C MET A 375 10.25 -12.02 3.84
N PHE A 376 9.84 -11.69 5.07
CA PHE A 376 9.13 -12.65 5.92
C PHE A 376 7.81 -13.09 5.32
N GLN A 377 7.07 -12.16 4.70
CA GLN A 377 5.88 -12.49 3.92
C GLN A 377 6.23 -13.50 2.83
N SER A 378 7.20 -13.19 1.96
CA SER A 378 7.66 -14.05 0.86
C SER A 378 8.10 -15.44 1.30
N MET A 379 8.69 -15.56 2.50
CA MET A 379 9.13 -16.83 3.09
C MET A 379 7.98 -17.65 3.71
N GLY A 380 6.75 -17.12 3.74
CA GLY A 380 5.61 -17.73 4.43
C GLY A 380 5.68 -17.62 5.96
N LYS A 381 6.49 -16.71 6.50
CA LYS A 381 6.64 -16.50 7.95
C LYS A 381 5.68 -15.40 8.42
N ALA A 382 4.41 -15.79 8.59
CA ALA A 382 3.33 -14.90 8.98
C ALA A 382 3.56 -14.14 10.29
N PHE A 383 4.02 -14.81 11.34
CA PHE A 383 4.21 -14.19 12.67
C PHE A 383 5.24 -13.05 12.69
N PRO A 384 6.49 -13.22 12.19
CA PRO A 384 7.43 -12.11 12.15
C PRO A 384 6.97 -10.99 11.22
N ALA A 385 6.30 -11.28 10.10
CA ALA A 385 5.70 -10.26 9.24
C ALA A 385 4.63 -9.45 10.00
N PHE A 386 3.72 -10.13 10.69
CA PHE A 386 2.69 -9.50 11.53
C PHE A 386 3.30 -8.62 12.61
N LEU A 387 4.29 -9.13 13.33
CA LEU A 387 4.93 -8.42 14.42
C LEU A 387 5.60 -7.13 13.90
N LEU A 388 6.28 -7.16 12.76
CA LEU A 388 6.87 -5.96 12.15
C LEU A 388 5.81 -4.95 11.69
N SER A 389 4.78 -5.42 11.00
CA SER A 389 3.66 -4.60 10.55
C SER A 389 2.95 -3.86 11.69
N VAL A 390 2.66 -4.57 12.79
CA VAL A 390 2.00 -3.99 13.97
C VAL A 390 2.95 -3.14 14.80
N SER A 391 4.23 -3.49 14.86
CA SER A 391 5.19 -2.76 15.70
C SER A 391 5.43 -1.34 15.18
N ARG A 392 5.72 -1.18 13.87
CA ARG A 392 6.15 0.10 13.30
C ARG A 392 5.16 1.24 13.48
N GLN A 393 3.87 0.96 13.25
CA GLN A 393 2.80 1.97 13.24
C GLN A 393 1.69 1.68 14.26
N GLY A 394 1.82 0.61 15.04
CA GLY A 394 0.88 0.25 16.10
C GLY A 394 1.56 0.29 17.45
N LEU A 395 2.02 -0.86 17.95
CA LEU A 395 2.42 -1.04 19.35
C LEU A 395 3.66 -0.22 19.73
N ILE A 396 4.76 -0.32 18.99
CA ILE A 396 5.99 0.42 19.31
C ILE A 396 5.76 1.91 19.13
N PHE A 397 5.10 2.31 18.04
CA PHE A 397 4.75 3.71 17.81
C PHE A 397 3.91 4.30 18.95
N PHE A 398 2.87 3.59 19.39
CA PHE A 398 2.01 4.00 20.50
C PHE A 398 2.79 4.18 21.81
N ILE A 399 3.63 3.20 22.17
CA ILE A 399 4.43 3.28 23.39
C ILE A 399 5.40 4.47 23.31
N VAL A 400 6.08 4.62 22.17
CA VAL A 400 7.07 5.68 21.98
C VAL A 400 6.42 7.06 22.04
N ILE A 401 5.32 7.31 21.30
CA ILE A 401 4.69 8.63 21.27
C ILE A 401 4.12 9.04 22.63
N VAL A 402 3.58 8.08 23.41
CA VAL A 402 3.12 8.35 24.79
C VAL A 402 4.29 8.78 25.66
N ILE A 403 5.40 8.04 25.63
CA ILE A 403 6.58 8.33 26.46
C ILE A 403 7.26 9.63 26.02
N THR A 404 7.51 9.81 24.72
CA THR A 404 8.25 10.97 24.22
C THR A 404 7.44 12.25 24.32
N SER A 405 6.13 12.22 24.11
CA SER A 405 5.26 13.39 24.29
C SER A 405 5.21 13.86 25.75
N GLN A 406 5.23 12.93 26.72
CA GLN A 406 5.28 13.26 28.15
C GLN A 406 6.64 13.83 28.57
N LEU A 407 7.74 13.32 28.02
CA LEU A 407 9.10 13.72 28.40
C LEU A 407 9.57 15.00 27.69
N PHE A 408 9.22 15.16 26.42
CA PHE A 408 9.78 16.21 25.53
C PHE A 408 8.71 17.06 24.85
N GLY A 409 7.44 16.95 25.25
CA GLY A 409 6.34 17.75 24.71
C GLY A 409 6.25 17.68 23.18
N TYR A 410 6.23 18.84 22.55
CA TYR A 410 6.12 19.02 21.09
C TYR A 410 7.21 18.28 20.31
N THR A 411 8.47 18.46 20.71
CA THR A 411 9.60 17.77 20.07
C THR A 411 9.46 16.27 20.21
N GLY A 412 8.97 15.81 21.37
CA GLY A 412 8.65 14.41 21.65
C GLY A 412 7.70 13.78 20.63
N VAL A 413 6.67 14.51 20.21
CA VAL A 413 5.71 14.04 19.21
C VAL A 413 6.37 13.91 17.83
N ILE A 414 7.22 14.86 17.45
CA ILE A 414 7.91 14.86 16.14
C ILE A 414 8.94 13.73 16.05
N VAL A 415 9.70 13.50 17.12
CA VAL A 415 10.75 12.46 17.14
C VAL A 415 10.19 11.05 17.39
N ALA A 416 8.90 10.93 17.74
CA ALA A 416 8.28 9.63 18.04
C ALA A 416 8.36 8.66 16.86
N GLN A 417 8.06 9.13 15.64
CA GLN A 417 8.12 8.30 14.43
C GLN A 417 9.56 7.81 14.14
N PRO A 418 10.60 8.67 14.10
CA PRO A 418 11.99 8.23 13.99
C PRO A 418 12.43 7.21 15.03
N ILE A 419 12.09 7.43 16.30
CA ILE A 419 12.48 6.51 17.38
C ILE A 419 11.77 5.17 17.20
N ALA A 420 10.48 5.18 16.86
CA ALA A 420 9.73 3.97 16.59
C ALA A 420 10.31 3.19 15.40
N ASP A 421 10.71 3.87 14.34
CA ASP A 421 11.33 3.23 13.17
C ASP A 421 12.69 2.60 13.50
N VAL A 422 13.52 3.25 14.33
CA VAL A 422 14.81 2.69 14.80
C VAL A 422 14.60 1.47 15.70
N LEU A 423 13.67 1.55 16.65
CA LEU A 423 13.36 0.42 17.54
C LEU A 423 12.79 -0.76 16.75
N THR A 424 11.91 -0.46 15.79
CA THR A 424 11.38 -1.49 14.91
C THR A 424 12.50 -2.06 14.03
N ALA A 425 13.42 -1.25 13.48
CA ALA A 425 14.62 -1.69 12.76
C ALA A 425 15.43 -2.73 13.54
N GLY A 426 15.67 -2.47 14.83
CA GLY A 426 16.28 -3.43 15.75
C GLY A 426 15.50 -4.74 15.86
N LEU A 427 14.17 -4.66 16.01
CA LEU A 427 13.30 -5.84 16.03
C LEU A 427 13.35 -6.64 14.72
N GLY A 428 13.40 -5.99 13.56
CA GLY A 428 13.54 -6.65 12.26
C GLY A 428 14.84 -7.43 12.13
N ILE A 429 15.96 -6.83 12.56
CA ILE A 429 17.25 -7.50 12.59
C ILE A 429 17.22 -8.69 13.55
N LEU A 430 16.64 -8.53 14.75
CA LEU A 430 16.50 -9.61 15.72
C LEU A 430 15.68 -10.78 15.14
N LEU A 431 14.53 -10.49 14.53
CA LEU A 431 13.69 -11.50 13.89
C LEU A 431 14.42 -12.16 12.72
N PHE A 432 15.22 -11.42 11.96
CA PHE A 432 16.02 -11.99 10.87
C PHE A 432 17.08 -12.98 11.38
N LEU A 433 17.70 -12.69 12.53
CA LEU A 433 18.65 -13.60 13.17
C LEU A 433 17.95 -14.87 13.69
N ILE A 434 16.75 -14.75 14.25
CA ILE A 434 15.96 -15.87 14.79
C ILE A 434 15.40 -16.76 13.67
N TYR A 435 14.78 -16.13 12.66
CA TYR A 435 14.10 -16.80 11.55
C TYR A 435 14.98 -16.97 10.31
N ARG A 436 16.30 -16.87 10.48
CA ARG A 436 17.25 -16.98 9.37
C ARG A 436 16.94 -18.22 8.53
N PRO A 437 16.73 -18.08 7.22
CA PRO A 437 16.34 -19.20 6.38
C PRO A 437 17.39 -20.31 6.46
N ARG A 438 16.99 -21.47 6.98
CA ARG A 438 17.79 -22.69 6.99
C ARG A 438 17.45 -23.44 5.71
N PHE A 439 18.21 -23.15 4.65
CA PHE A 439 18.17 -23.92 3.41
C PHE A 439 18.76 -25.31 3.69
N LYS A 440 17.90 -26.28 4.00
CA LYS A 440 18.25 -27.70 4.12
C LYS A 440 17.96 -28.43 2.83
#